data_AF-A0A936AFZ5-F1
#
_entry.id   AF-A0A936AFZ5-F1
#
_cell.length_a   1.000
_cell.length_b   1.000
_cell.length_c   1.000
_cell.angle_alpha   90.00
_cell.angle_beta   90.00
_cell.angle_gamma   90.00
#
_symmetry.space_group_name_H-M   'P 1'
#
loop_
_entity.id
_entity.type
_entity.pdbx_description
1 polymer ?
#
loop_
_entity_poly.entity_id
_entity_poly.type
_entity_poly.pdbx_seq_one_letter_code
_entity_poly.pdbx_strand_id
1 'polypeptide(L)'
;MKSFNLSILFFCLWTASLLGQSQRKVLIEHFTQASCGPCAAINPQLQPILERNKTKITKITHQVSWPGVDPMNKDNPGEVQDRVNYYGVTGVPDIFLDAYSSGNPTATITDASIQNEYLKPSPYEISISNTVLPDYNSIEVEVTVKLTGASTTKPVLRIAVLEKIISWTSPPGTNGEKNFYHVMKKYLPSSKGISISDINQPGQTKTFKYVYKFDKLYNFKNLETAAFIQDHATKEIHQSENKEVLFTPTAGLDVAIKQANPTGNFTDTVICGNQTAPIVKIINTGNLPVTSLDFSYRVNGGSPSTYQWTGKLDFLKEVDIVLPAINYTAYKGQNTMQIEVQQVNGGSDINTINNAALLTFQAAPSTTLNSTFEMKPGAQPALLSFTIKDDQGKLILSDGPFPDNIARTYFLNLDKDRCYTVQTINSTSSLNGTYKIFDEQINLIIQQRVLGVGTAERDFGTYTVTVSNQDVSNSTRLKLFPNPVSDFSTLEYNSNQSGTAQLLILDVNGNQLDDQSIYITSGLNQIPLNLKNLNSGVYFIQLNQNNQLIGTSRLIRF
;
A
#
# COMPACT_ATOMS: atom_id res chain seq x y z
N MET A 1 24.92 44.32 76.78
CA MET A 1 24.40 43.33 75.82
C MET A 1 23.77 44.09 74.66
N LYS A 2 24.49 44.28 73.55
CA LYS A 2 23.99 44.95 72.34
C LYS A 2 24.06 43.95 71.19
N SER A 3 22.92 43.73 70.57
CA SER A 3 22.68 42.83 69.44
C SER A 3 23.29 43.38 68.15
N PHE A 4 23.98 42.53 67.40
CA PHE A 4 24.41 42.80 66.02
C PHE A 4 23.63 41.85 65.09
N ASN A 5 22.78 42.42 64.25
CA ASN A 5 22.09 41.72 63.18
C ASN A 5 23.06 41.50 62.02
N LEU A 6 23.21 40.24 61.58
CA LEU A 6 23.96 39.85 60.40
C LEU A 6 22.96 39.51 59.27
N SER A 7 22.76 40.44 58.33
CA SER A 7 21.96 40.20 57.13
C SER A 7 22.80 39.45 56.09
N ILE A 8 22.43 38.21 55.79
CA ILE A 8 23.01 37.40 54.71
C ILE A 8 22.27 37.76 53.41
N LEU A 9 22.98 38.36 52.47
CA LEU A 9 22.49 38.67 51.12
C LEU A 9 22.62 37.41 50.24
N PHE A 10 21.50 36.76 49.93
CA PHE A 10 21.45 35.62 49.02
C PHE A 10 21.50 36.13 47.57
N PHE A 11 22.65 36.01 46.90
CA PHE A 11 22.78 36.32 45.47
C PHE A 11 22.26 35.13 44.66
N CYS A 12 21.00 35.21 44.22
CA CYS A 12 20.39 34.21 43.36
C CYS A 12 20.94 34.41 41.93
N LEU A 13 21.93 33.60 41.54
CA LEU A 13 22.37 33.53 40.14
C LEU A 13 21.25 32.92 39.30
N TRP A 14 20.49 33.78 38.61
CA TRP A 14 19.65 33.38 37.49
C TRP A 14 20.57 32.99 36.32
N THR A 15 20.86 31.70 36.15
CA THR A 15 21.35 31.18 34.87
C THR A 15 20.19 31.23 33.89
N ALA A 16 20.13 32.28 33.07
CA ALA A 16 19.28 32.28 31.89
C ALA A 16 19.75 31.14 30.98
N SER A 17 19.05 30.02 30.99
CA SER A 17 19.20 28.98 29.98
C SER A 17 18.86 29.59 28.64
N LEU A 18 19.88 29.88 27.83
CA LEU A 18 19.74 30.26 26.43
C LEU A 18 18.87 29.20 25.75
N LEU A 19 17.67 29.58 25.31
CA LEU A 19 16.83 28.75 24.46
C LEU A 19 17.58 28.57 23.13
N GLY A 20 18.17 27.39 22.92
CA GLY A 20 18.85 27.08 21.67
C GLY A 20 17.83 26.98 20.56
N GLN A 21 17.80 27.95 19.64
CA GLN A 21 16.98 27.85 18.43
C GLN A 21 17.76 27.10 17.35
N SER A 22 17.06 26.27 16.59
CA SER A 22 17.66 25.38 15.61
C SER A 22 17.74 26.02 14.24
N GLN A 23 18.70 25.59 13.43
CA GLN A 23 18.81 26.02 12.03
C GLN A 23 17.58 25.55 11.25
N ARG A 24 16.86 26.48 10.61
CA ARG A 24 15.72 26.16 9.76
C ARG A 24 16.19 25.57 8.44
N LYS A 25 15.43 24.61 7.90
CA LYS A 25 15.44 24.23 6.49
C LYS A 25 14.17 24.74 5.82
N VAL A 26 14.32 25.42 4.69
CA VAL A 26 13.23 26.15 4.02
C VAL A 26 12.36 25.18 3.23
N LEU A 27 11.05 25.24 3.39
CA LEU A 27 10.12 24.43 2.60
C LEU A 27 9.80 25.12 1.28
N ILE A 28 9.89 24.38 0.19
CA ILE A 28 9.43 24.79 -1.14
C ILE A 28 8.33 23.83 -1.59
N GLU A 29 7.13 24.36 -1.81
CA GLU A 29 6.02 23.61 -2.37
C GLU A 29 5.69 24.13 -3.76
N HIS A 30 5.84 23.28 -4.77
CA HIS A 30 5.73 23.65 -6.17
C HIS A 30 4.54 22.95 -6.83
N PHE A 31 3.59 23.73 -7.36
CA PHE A 31 2.44 23.25 -8.10
C PHE A 31 2.74 23.36 -9.59
N THR A 32 2.69 22.22 -10.29
CA THR A 32 3.05 22.13 -11.71
C THR A 32 2.25 21.03 -12.41
N GLN A 33 2.44 20.85 -13.72
CA GLN A 33 1.74 19.83 -14.48
C GLN A 33 2.42 19.48 -15.83
N ALA A 34 2.45 18.21 -16.21
CA ALA A 34 3.16 17.66 -17.39
C ALA A 34 2.64 18.10 -18.79
N SER A 35 1.50 18.79 -18.85
CA SER A 35 0.87 19.34 -20.07
C SER A 35 0.73 20.87 -19.98
N CYS A 36 1.40 21.51 -19.03
CA CYS A 36 1.42 22.96 -18.85
C CYS A 36 2.63 23.58 -19.58
N GLY A 37 2.36 24.36 -20.63
CA GLY A 37 3.39 25.08 -21.39
C GLY A 37 4.22 26.07 -20.55
N PRO A 38 3.59 26.99 -19.79
CA PRO A 38 4.32 27.91 -18.91
C PRO A 38 5.19 27.20 -17.86
N CYS A 39 4.75 26.04 -17.37
CA CYS A 39 5.50 25.22 -16.43
C CYS A 39 6.81 24.72 -17.05
N ALA A 40 6.75 24.18 -18.28
CA ALA A 40 7.93 23.75 -19.01
C ALA A 40 8.91 24.90 -19.32
N ALA A 41 8.42 26.14 -19.42
CA ALA A 41 9.28 27.31 -19.61
C ALA A 41 9.98 27.78 -18.32
N ILE A 42 9.31 27.62 -17.17
CA ILE A 42 9.78 28.11 -15.86
C ILE A 42 10.63 27.07 -15.12
N ASN A 43 10.27 25.78 -15.16
CA ASN A 43 10.97 24.72 -14.43
C ASN A 43 12.50 24.69 -14.72
N PRO A 44 12.97 24.82 -15.97
CA PRO A 44 14.41 24.86 -16.27
C PRO A 44 15.13 26.08 -15.68
N GLN A 45 14.42 27.19 -15.43
CA GLN A 45 15.00 28.39 -14.82
C GLN A 45 15.15 28.24 -13.31
N LEU A 46 14.21 27.54 -12.66
CA LEU A 46 14.23 27.28 -11.21
C LEU A 46 15.27 26.22 -10.83
N GLN A 47 15.43 25.19 -11.67
CA GLN A 47 16.21 23.99 -11.32
C GLN A 47 17.66 24.29 -10.88
N PRO A 48 18.44 25.17 -11.54
CA PRO A 48 19.81 25.48 -11.08
C PRO A 48 19.85 26.15 -9.70
N ILE A 49 18.88 27.01 -9.38
CA ILE A 49 18.78 27.69 -8.07
C ILE A 49 18.44 26.68 -6.98
N LEU A 50 17.53 25.76 -7.26
CA LEU A 50 17.14 24.71 -6.34
C LEU A 50 18.30 23.73 -6.07
N GLU A 51 18.99 23.28 -7.11
CA GLU A 51 20.10 22.33 -6.99
C GLU A 51 21.27 22.92 -6.19
N ARG A 52 21.64 24.19 -6.42
CA ARG A 52 22.72 24.83 -5.66
C ARG A 52 22.38 25.10 -4.19
N ASN A 53 21.08 25.16 -3.85
CA ASN A 53 20.59 25.37 -2.48
C ASN A 53 20.04 24.09 -1.83
N LYS A 54 20.22 22.91 -2.43
CA LYS A 54 19.60 21.64 -1.97
C LYS A 54 19.85 21.29 -0.50
N THR A 55 20.93 21.77 0.11
CA THR A 55 21.22 21.54 1.53
C THR A 55 20.40 22.43 2.47
N LYS A 56 19.83 23.52 1.96
CA LYS A 56 19.05 24.52 2.72
C LYS A 56 17.55 24.35 2.56
N ILE A 57 17.10 23.53 1.60
CA ILE A 57 15.70 23.43 1.21
C ILE A 57 15.17 22.00 1.35
N THR A 58 13.87 21.90 1.63
CA THR A 58 13.05 20.71 1.42
C THR A 58 12.08 21.03 0.29
N LYS A 59 12.12 20.30 -0.82
CA LYS A 59 11.21 20.52 -1.95
C LYS A 59 10.14 19.45 -2.01
N ILE A 60 8.90 19.85 -2.28
CA ILE A 60 7.78 18.98 -2.59
C ILE A 60 7.12 19.52 -3.86
N THR A 61 6.92 18.65 -4.85
CA THR A 61 6.23 19.00 -6.10
C THR A 61 4.87 18.32 -6.16
N HIS A 62 3.81 19.11 -6.28
CA HIS A 62 2.43 18.65 -6.43
C HIS A 62 2.02 18.76 -7.90
N GLN A 63 1.84 17.60 -8.55
CA GLN A 63 1.37 17.52 -9.93
C GLN A 63 -0.15 17.66 -9.94
N VAL A 64 -0.68 18.78 -10.43
CA VAL A 64 -2.11 19.08 -10.40
C VAL A 64 -2.85 18.42 -11.57
N SER A 65 -4.19 18.38 -11.51
CA SER A 65 -5.02 17.67 -12.50
C SER A 65 -5.34 18.48 -13.77
N TRP A 66 -4.75 19.68 -13.93
CA TRP A 66 -5.08 20.64 -14.98
C TRP A 66 -3.83 21.41 -15.45
N PRO A 67 -3.80 22.09 -16.61
CA PRO A 67 -4.87 22.21 -17.62
C PRO A 67 -5.02 20.99 -18.54
N GLY A 68 -4.15 19.98 -18.43
CA GLY A 68 -4.14 18.82 -19.32
C GLY A 68 -3.92 17.51 -18.56
N VAL A 69 -3.34 16.52 -19.23
CA VAL A 69 -3.12 15.18 -18.67
C VAL A 69 -1.78 15.11 -17.95
N ASP A 70 -1.82 14.61 -16.72
CA ASP A 70 -0.64 14.29 -15.94
C ASP A 70 -0.77 12.90 -15.29
N PRO A 71 0.01 11.90 -15.72
CA PRO A 71 0.01 10.57 -15.12
C PRO A 71 0.39 10.56 -13.64
N MET A 72 1.25 11.48 -13.18
CA MET A 72 1.66 11.55 -11.78
C MET A 72 0.54 12.11 -10.90
N ASN A 73 -0.31 13.01 -11.42
CA ASN A 73 -1.53 13.42 -10.70
C ASN A 73 -2.51 12.25 -10.55
N LYS A 74 -2.68 11.42 -11.59
CA LYS A 74 -3.57 10.26 -11.57
C LYS A 74 -3.21 9.25 -10.46
N ASP A 75 -1.95 9.22 -10.04
CA ASP A 75 -1.50 8.35 -8.96
C ASP A 75 -2.10 8.76 -7.60
N ASN A 76 -2.16 10.08 -7.32
CA ASN A 76 -2.65 10.65 -6.07
C ASN A 76 -3.41 11.98 -6.27
N PRO A 77 -4.60 11.97 -6.91
CA PRO A 77 -5.31 13.21 -7.25
C PRO A 77 -5.91 13.88 -6.01
N GLY A 78 -6.37 13.10 -5.03
CA GLY A 78 -7.08 13.61 -3.85
C GLY A 78 -6.18 14.45 -2.93
N GLU A 79 -5.03 13.91 -2.53
CA GLU A 79 -4.17 14.62 -1.58
C GLU A 79 -3.43 15.81 -2.21
N VAL A 80 -3.17 15.76 -3.52
CA VAL A 80 -2.73 16.94 -4.26
C VAL A 80 -3.82 18.02 -4.24
N GLN A 81 -5.08 17.65 -4.51
CA GLN A 81 -6.19 18.60 -4.47
C GLN A 81 -6.40 19.19 -3.07
N ASP A 82 -6.20 18.42 -2.00
CA ASP A 82 -6.22 18.95 -0.64
C ASP A 82 -5.21 20.08 -0.45
N ARG A 83 -4.00 19.94 -1.02
CA ARG A 83 -2.96 20.97 -0.92
C ARG A 83 -3.24 22.18 -1.81
N VAL A 84 -3.79 21.97 -3.00
CA VAL A 84 -4.31 23.05 -3.87
C VAL A 84 -5.36 23.87 -3.12
N ASN A 85 -6.33 23.22 -2.48
CA ASN A 85 -7.37 23.88 -1.69
C ASN A 85 -6.79 24.62 -0.49
N TYR A 86 -5.80 24.03 0.19
CA TYR A 86 -5.17 24.64 1.36
C TYR A 86 -4.52 25.99 1.03
N TYR A 87 -3.85 26.10 -0.11
CA TYR A 87 -3.22 27.35 -0.55
C TYR A 87 -4.11 28.24 -1.41
N GLY A 88 -5.21 27.70 -1.96
CA GLY A 88 -6.07 28.42 -2.90
C GLY A 88 -5.40 28.60 -4.27
N VAL A 89 -4.66 27.58 -4.74
CA VAL A 89 -3.95 27.63 -6.02
C VAL A 89 -4.96 27.63 -7.17
N THR A 90 -4.89 28.65 -8.03
CA THR A 90 -5.82 28.84 -9.17
C THR A 90 -5.15 28.70 -10.54
N GLY A 91 -3.82 28.59 -10.58
CA GLY A 91 -3.04 28.43 -11.81
C GLY A 91 -1.67 27.79 -11.54
N VAL A 92 -1.07 27.19 -12.58
CA VAL A 92 0.28 26.62 -12.55
C VAL A 92 1.12 27.20 -13.69
N PRO A 93 2.44 27.38 -13.49
CA PRO A 93 3.18 27.04 -12.27
C PRO A 93 2.94 28.05 -11.15
N ASP A 94 2.80 27.54 -9.92
CA ASP A 94 2.78 28.34 -8.69
C ASP A 94 3.71 27.69 -7.67
N ILE A 95 4.35 28.49 -6.82
CA ILE A 95 5.36 28.01 -5.89
C ILE A 95 5.33 28.81 -4.60
N PHE A 96 5.46 28.10 -3.48
CA PHE A 96 5.45 28.68 -2.15
C PHE A 96 6.81 28.44 -1.49
N LEU A 97 7.46 29.52 -1.04
CA LEU A 97 8.66 29.51 -0.21
C LEU A 97 8.23 29.80 1.24
N ASP A 98 8.30 28.81 2.13
CA ASP A 98 7.79 28.91 3.50
C ASP A 98 6.35 29.49 3.55
N ALA A 99 5.46 28.94 2.71
CA ALA A 99 4.06 29.36 2.54
C ALA A 99 3.82 30.76 1.92
N TYR A 100 4.86 31.47 1.48
CA TYR A 100 4.74 32.70 0.72
C TYR A 100 4.84 32.45 -0.80
N SER A 101 3.91 33.02 -1.58
CA SER A 101 3.97 33.09 -3.05
C SER A 101 3.70 34.52 -3.52
N SER A 102 4.46 34.99 -4.51
CA SER A 102 4.17 36.24 -5.22
C SER A 102 3.26 36.03 -6.45
N GLY A 103 2.84 34.79 -6.73
CA GLY A 103 2.19 34.40 -7.99
C GLY A 103 3.14 34.31 -9.18
N ASN A 104 4.41 34.70 -9.02
CA ASN A 104 5.47 34.54 -10.01
C ASN A 104 6.58 33.64 -9.44
N PRO A 105 6.74 32.39 -9.95
CA PRO A 105 7.71 31.46 -9.41
C PRO A 105 9.16 31.93 -9.45
N THR A 106 9.59 32.62 -10.51
CA THR A 106 10.99 33.08 -10.66
C THR A 106 11.30 34.30 -9.81
N ALA A 107 10.29 35.08 -9.43
CA ALA A 107 10.44 36.15 -8.45
C ALA A 107 10.43 35.62 -7.00
N THR A 108 9.69 34.54 -6.75
CA THR A 108 9.57 33.93 -5.41
C THR A 108 10.83 33.14 -5.05
N ILE A 109 11.38 32.37 -6.00
CA ILE A 109 12.54 31.51 -5.78
C ILE A 109 13.80 32.16 -6.35
N THR A 110 14.61 32.72 -5.45
CA THR A 110 15.93 33.26 -5.73
C THR A 110 16.91 32.78 -4.67
N ASP A 111 18.21 32.83 -4.94
CA ASP A 111 19.23 32.56 -3.91
C ASP A 111 19.04 33.44 -2.67
N ALA A 112 18.68 34.71 -2.87
CA ALA A 112 18.48 35.67 -1.79
C ALA A 112 17.24 35.34 -0.96
N SER A 113 16.10 35.01 -1.59
CA SER A 113 14.88 34.66 -0.85
C SER A 113 15.06 33.38 -0.04
N ILE A 114 15.69 32.34 -0.62
CA ILE A 114 16.03 31.10 0.10
C ILE A 114 16.96 31.41 1.28
N GLN A 115 18.01 32.20 1.07
CA GLN A 115 18.96 32.53 2.12
C GLN A 115 18.30 33.31 3.26
N ASN A 116 17.42 34.26 2.95
CA ASN A 116 16.72 35.06 3.95
C ASN A 116 15.80 34.21 4.83
N GLU A 117 15.08 33.25 4.24
CA GLU A 117 14.26 32.30 5.00
C GLU A 117 15.12 31.33 5.80
N TYR A 118 16.21 30.81 5.22
CA TYR A 118 17.13 29.90 5.90
C TYR A 118 17.77 30.54 7.13
N LEU A 119 18.06 31.85 7.11
CA LEU A 119 18.62 32.55 8.28
C LEU A 119 17.62 32.75 9.43
N LYS A 120 16.32 32.52 9.21
CA LYS A 120 15.33 32.59 10.29
C LYS A 120 15.48 31.34 11.17
N PRO A 121 15.60 31.50 12.48
CA PRO A 121 15.70 30.36 13.37
C PRO A 121 14.36 29.59 13.45
N SER A 122 14.44 28.36 13.95
CA SER A 122 13.30 27.49 14.18
C SER A 122 13.22 27.07 15.66
N PRO A 123 12.01 27.05 16.27
CA PRO A 123 11.82 26.44 17.58
C PRO A 123 11.73 24.91 17.51
N TYR A 124 11.92 24.29 16.33
CA TYR A 124 11.82 22.84 16.14
C TYR A 124 13.04 22.24 15.43
N GLU A 125 13.35 20.99 15.78
CA GLU A 125 14.19 20.08 15.00
C GLU A 125 13.35 18.92 14.49
N ILE A 126 13.63 18.49 13.27
CA ILE A 126 13.06 17.28 12.66
C ILE A 126 14.22 16.36 12.30
N SER A 127 14.11 15.09 12.69
CA SER A 127 14.98 14.01 12.21
C SER A 127 14.11 12.97 11.51
N ILE A 128 14.60 12.45 10.38
CA ILE A 128 13.90 11.43 9.60
C ILE A 128 14.82 10.22 9.41
N SER A 129 14.29 9.04 9.71
CA SER A 129 14.88 7.74 9.40
C SER A 129 13.93 6.93 8.53
N ASN A 130 14.48 6.26 7.51
CA ASN A 130 13.73 5.40 6.60
C ASN A 130 14.33 4.00 6.64
N THR A 131 13.49 3.00 6.88
CA THR A 131 13.88 1.59 6.90
C THR A 131 13.14 0.85 5.79
N VAL A 132 13.87 0.28 4.84
CA VAL A 132 13.28 -0.63 3.83
C VAL A 132 12.90 -1.92 4.54
N LEU A 133 11.64 -2.34 4.41
CA LEU A 133 11.18 -3.58 5.03
C LEU A 133 11.69 -4.82 4.26
N PRO A 134 11.82 -5.99 4.91
CA PRO A 134 12.42 -7.19 4.32
C PRO A 134 11.84 -7.64 2.97
N ASP A 135 10.58 -7.34 2.71
CA ASP A 135 9.88 -7.69 1.46
C ASP A 135 10.18 -6.73 0.30
N TYR A 136 10.94 -5.65 0.54
CA TYR A 136 11.28 -4.61 -0.44
C TYR A 136 10.07 -4.04 -1.18
N ASN A 137 8.88 -4.12 -0.56
CA ASN A 137 7.63 -3.56 -1.08
C ASN A 137 7.11 -2.41 -0.23
N SER A 138 7.80 -2.09 0.87
CA SER A 138 7.39 -1.08 1.84
C SER A 138 8.59 -0.42 2.51
N ILE A 139 8.39 0.79 3.01
CA ILE A 139 9.32 1.46 3.93
C ILE A 139 8.59 1.80 5.24
N GLU A 140 9.31 1.68 6.36
CA GLU A 140 8.95 2.34 7.60
C GLU A 140 9.60 3.74 7.62
N VAL A 141 8.78 4.77 7.82
CA VAL A 141 9.19 6.16 7.95
C VAL A 141 9.06 6.54 9.42
N GLU A 142 10.19 6.86 10.04
CA GLU A 142 10.27 7.36 11.41
C GLU A 142 10.64 8.85 11.39
N VAL A 143 9.77 9.67 11.97
CA VAL A 143 9.99 11.11 12.11
C VAL A 143 10.03 11.47 13.58
N THR A 144 11.15 12.03 14.03
CA THR A 144 11.28 12.56 15.39
C THR A 144 11.24 14.07 15.36
N VAL A 145 10.30 14.65 16.11
CA VAL A 145 10.18 16.09 16.31
C VAL A 145 10.70 16.43 17.71
N LYS A 146 11.52 17.47 17.80
CA LYS A 146 11.99 18.04 19.06
C LYS A 146 11.65 19.52 19.12
N LEU A 147 11.06 19.96 20.23
CA LEU A 147 10.86 21.38 20.50
C LEU A 147 12.13 21.94 21.16
N THR A 148 12.76 22.94 20.57
CA THR A 148 14.01 23.55 21.05
C THR A 148 13.82 24.96 21.61
N GLY A 149 12.79 25.67 21.14
CA GLY A 149 12.37 26.98 21.65
C GLY A 149 10.93 26.98 22.16
N ALA A 150 10.45 28.10 22.71
CA ALA A 150 9.03 28.24 23.02
C ALA A 150 8.20 28.25 21.72
N SER A 151 7.04 27.57 21.73
CA SER A 151 6.06 27.63 20.64
C SER A 151 4.72 28.07 21.20
N THR A 152 4.10 29.07 20.56
CA THR A 152 2.81 29.65 20.97
C THR A 152 1.68 29.31 19.99
N THR A 153 1.95 28.46 19.00
CA THR A 153 1.06 28.15 17.88
C THR A 153 0.35 26.79 18.08
N LYS A 154 -0.53 26.41 17.14
CA LYS A 154 -1.10 25.04 17.07
C LYS A 154 -0.51 24.29 15.87
N PRO A 155 0.77 23.86 15.95
CA PRO A 155 1.46 23.31 14.80
C PRO A 155 0.99 21.90 14.46
N VAL A 156 1.04 21.63 13.17
CA VAL A 156 0.75 20.33 12.56
C VAL A 156 1.99 19.82 11.86
N LEU A 157 2.41 18.59 12.19
CA LEU A 157 3.41 17.85 11.45
C LEU A 157 2.77 17.22 10.21
N ARG A 158 3.37 17.42 9.05
CA ARG A 158 3.02 16.71 7.81
C ARG A 158 4.22 15.95 7.32
N ILE A 159 3.98 14.72 6.88
CA ILE A 159 5.02 13.80 6.37
C ILE A 159 4.59 13.40 4.96
N ALA A 160 5.46 13.57 3.98
CA ALA A 160 5.22 13.24 2.59
C ALA A 160 6.26 12.22 2.09
N VAL A 161 5.81 11.20 1.38
CA VAL A 161 6.63 10.31 0.56
C VAL A 161 6.67 10.87 -0.85
N LEU A 162 7.87 10.96 -1.41
CA LEU A 162 8.17 11.58 -2.70
C LEU A 162 8.95 10.59 -3.57
N GLU A 163 8.84 10.73 -4.89
CA GLU A 163 9.88 10.26 -5.82
C GLU A 163 10.80 11.44 -6.14
N LYS A 164 12.04 11.37 -5.68
CA LYS A 164 13.07 12.40 -5.87
C LYS A 164 13.28 12.72 -7.35
N ILE A 165 13.25 11.70 -8.21
CA ILE A 165 13.25 11.88 -9.66
C ILE A 165 12.40 10.79 -10.35
N ILE A 166 11.50 11.24 -11.22
CA ILE A 166 10.76 10.43 -12.16
C ILE A 166 11.23 10.80 -13.57
N SER A 167 11.72 9.82 -14.32
CA SER A 167 12.26 10.00 -15.68
C SER A 167 11.48 9.17 -16.67
N TRP A 168 11.07 9.79 -17.77
CA TRP A 168 10.34 9.16 -18.86
C TRP A 168 11.17 9.11 -20.14
N THR A 169 11.02 8.04 -20.93
CA THR A 169 11.65 7.93 -22.25
C THR A 169 11.01 8.91 -23.26
N SER A 170 9.70 9.10 -23.15
CA SER A 170 8.89 10.09 -23.87
C SER A 170 8.13 11.00 -22.91
N PRO A 171 7.85 12.27 -23.26
CA PRO A 171 7.11 13.17 -22.37
C PRO A 171 5.74 12.56 -21.99
N PRO A 172 5.37 12.52 -20.69
CA PRO A 172 4.10 11.94 -20.24
C PRO A 172 2.90 12.86 -20.46
N GLY A 173 3.13 14.13 -20.78
CA GLY A 173 2.13 15.12 -21.17
C GLY A 173 2.61 15.94 -22.37
N THR A 174 1.86 16.97 -22.73
CA THR A 174 2.08 17.72 -23.97
C THR A 174 3.16 18.80 -23.88
N ASN A 175 3.75 19.05 -22.70
CA ASN A 175 4.67 20.17 -22.50
C ASN A 175 6.15 19.87 -22.83
N GLY A 176 6.47 18.60 -23.14
CA GLY A 176 7.81 18.17 -23.55
C GLY A 176 8.79 17.81 -22.42
N GLU A 177 8.43 18.02 -21.15
CA GLU A 177 9.29 17.63 -20.02
C GLU A 177 9.38 16.11 -19.86
N LYS A 178 10.56 15.62 -19.46
CA LYS A 178 10.81 14.17 -19.24
C LYS A 178 11.25 13.84 -17.82
N ASN A 179 11.72 14.82 -17.06
CA ASN A 179 12.27 14.63 -15.73
C ASN A 179 11.48 15.50 -14.74
N PHE A 180 10.94 14.86 -13.72
CA PHE A 180 10.14 15.51 -12.68
C PHE A 180 10.79 15.22 -11.33
N TYR A 181 10.92 16.24 -10.49
CA TYR A 181 11.73 16.16 -9.27
C TYR A 181 10.88 16.34 -8.02
N HIS A 182 11.17 15.55 -6.98
CA HIS A 182 10.51 15.59 -5.67
C HIS A 182 8.98 15.47 -5.76
N VAL A 183 8.48 14.60 -6.65
CA VAL A 183 7.06 14.45 -6.93
C VAL A 183 6.36 13.78 -5.75
N MET A 184 5.35 14.43 -5.20
CA MET A 184 4.60 13.91 -4.06
C MET A 184 3.82 12.65 -4.46
N LYS A 185 4.03 11.57 -3.71
CA LYS A 185 3.33 10.29 -3.89
C LYS A 185 2.26 10.06 -2.83
N LYS A 186 2.54 10.40 -1.58
CA LYS A 186 1.61 10.15 -0.45
C LYS A 186 1.89 11.06 0.74
N TYR A 187 0.86 11.54 1.43
CA TYR A 187 0.99 12.05 2.80
C TYR A 187 0.73 10.94 3.83
N LEU A 188 1.52 10.94 4.91
CA LEU A 188 1.40 10.00 6.04
C LEU A 188 0.97 10.73 7.32
N PRO A 189 -0.07 10.25 8.03
CA PRO A 189 -1.03 9.23 7.60
C PRO A 189 -2.04 9.78 6.56
N SER A 190 -2.15 11.12 6.46
CA SER A 190 -3.01 11.81 5.49
C SER A 190 -2.55 13.25 5.29
N SER A 191 -3.09 13.92 4.25
CA SER A 191 -2.87 15.34 3.93
C SER A 191 -3.19 16.32 5.07
N LYS A 192 -4.04 15.92 6.02
CA LYS A 192 -4.42 16.72 7.20
C LYS A 192 -3.27 16.91 8.19
N GLY A 193 -2.28 16.02 8.17
CA GLY A 193 -1.17 15.99 9.13
C GLY A 193 -1.58 15.54 10.52
N ILE A 194 -0.67 15.72 11.47
CA ILE A 194 -0.78 15.27 12.86
C ILE A 194 -0.59 16.48 13.76
N SER A 195 -1.51 16.71 14.70
CA SER A 195 -1.29 17.73 15.73
C SER A 195 -0.10 17.36 16.61
N ILE A 196 0.81 18.31 16.80
CA ILE A 196 1.97 18.16 17.70
C ILE A 196 1.92 19.17 18.85
N SER A 197 0.72 19.69 19.16
CA SER A 197 0.51 20.68 20.24
C SER A 197 0.82 20.13 21.64
N ASP A 198 0.95 18.80 21.76
CA ASP A 198 1.37 18.14 22.99
C ASP A 198 2.88 18.22 23.24
N ILE A 199 3.68 18.56 22.22
CA ILE A 199 5.10 18.90 22.37
C ILE A 199 5.18 20.39 22.75
N ASN A 200 5.16 20.68 24.05
CA ASN A 200 4.90 22.03 24.58
C ASN A 200 5.98 22.56 25.56
N GLN A 201 7.00 21.77 25.86
CA GLN A 201 8.16 22.22 26.66
C GLN A 201 9.47 22.05 25.89
N PRO A 202 10.35 23.06 25.87
CA PRO A 202 11.67 22.94 25.27
C PRO A 202 12.42 21.70 25.79
N GLY A 203 13.01 20.94 24.88
CA GLY A 203 13.67 19.66 25.14
C GLY A 203 12.78 18.44 24.93
N GLN A 204 11.45 18.58 24.89
CA GLN A 204 10.55 17.45 24.61
C GLN A 204 10.74 16.93 23.18
N THR A 205 10.66 15.62 23.05
CA THR A 205 10.74 14.90 21.77
C THR A 205 9.55 13.98 21.60
N LYS A 206 9.12 13.77 20.36
CA LYS A 206 8.09 12.79 20.02
C LYS A 206 8.41 12.17 18.67
N THR A 207 8.26 10.85 18.60
CA THR A 207 8.55 10.05 17.42
C THR A 207 7.25 9.51 16.82
N PHE A 208 7.15 9.59 15.49
CA PHE A 208 6.02 9.12 14.70
C PHE A 208 6.51 8.07 13.72
N LYS A 209 5.86 6.91 13.69
CA LYS A 209 6.20 5.79 12.80
C LYS A 209 5.04 5.47 11.89
N TYR A 210 5.31 5.37 10.60
CA TYR A 210 4.33 4.99 9.59
C TYR A 210 4.94 4.03 8.57
N VAL A 211 4.17 3.03 8.15
CA VAL A 211 4.56 2.16 7.04
C VAL A 211 3.92 2.68 5.75
N TYR A 212 4.73 2.94 4.75
CA TYR A 212 4.29 3.20 3.39
C TYR A 212 4.53 1.96 2.53
N LYS A 213 3.44 1.33 2.11
CA LYS A 213 3.47 0.29 1.09
C LYS A 213 3.61 0.94 -0.28
N PHE A 214 4.55 0.44 -1.08
CA PHE A 214 4.80 0.93 -2.42
C PHE A 214 3.53 0.84 -3.26
N ASP A 215 3.10 1.98 -3.77
CA ASP A 215 1.89 2.11 -4.57
C ASP A 215 2.14 3.13 -5.69
N LYS A 216 1.91 2.69 -6.93
CA LYS A 216 2.06 3.49 -8.16
C LYS A 216 3.37 4.28 -8.22
N LEU A 217 4.49 3.63 -7.93
CA LEU A 217 5.83 4.21 -8.06
C LEU A 217 6.40 3.96 -9.47
N TYR A 218 7.10 4.94 -10.04
CA TYR A 218 7.80 4.77 -11.32
C TYR A 218 9.18 4.16 -11.12
N ASN A 219 9.86 4.54 -10.04
CA ASN A 219 11.11 3.95 -9.62
C ASN A 219 11.25 4.01 -8.10
N PHE A 220 10.94 2.89 -7.43
CA PHE A 220 11.04 2.79 -5.97
C PHE A 220 12.44 3.10 -5.40
N LYS A 221 13.49 3.01 -6.21
CA LYS A 221 14.87 3.33 -5.80
C LYS A 221 15.11 4.83 -5.62
N ASN A 222 14.22 5.67 -6.13
CA ASN A 222 14.30 7.12 -6.05
C ASN A 222 13.39 7.70 -4.95
N LEU A 223 13.02 6.90 -3.95
CA LEU A 223 12.17 7.37 -2.87
C LEU A 223 12.89 8.36 -1.95
N GLU A 224 12.12 9.33 -1.49
CA GLU A 224 12.52 10.33 -0.50
C GLU A 224 11.34 10.61 0.42
N THR A 225 11.62 10.98 1.66
CA THR A 225 10.61 11.43 2.61
C THR A 225 10.88 12.86 3.00
N ALA A 226 9.85 13.70 3.03
CA ALA A 226 9.90 15.04 3.57
C ALA A 226 8.98 15.14 4.78
N ALA A 227 9.37 15.91 5.78
CA ALA A 227 8.52 16.26 6.92
C ALA A 227 8.60 17.76 7.18
N PHE A 228 7.49 18.38 7.55
CA PHE A 228 7.45 19.79 7.87
C PHE A 228 6.39 20.12 8.93
N ILE A 229 6.68 21.15 9.71
CA ILE A 229 5.83 21.65 10.77
C ILE A 229 5.25 22.98 10.32
N GLN A 230 3.91 23.05 10.27
CA GLN A 230 3.18 24.22 9.79
C GLN A 230 2.08 24.61 10.79
N ASP A 231 1.97 25.90 11.09
CA ASP A 231 0.80 26.42 11.80
C ASP A 231 -0.42 26.43 10.88
N HIS A 232 -1.54 25.90 11.36
CA HIS A 232 -2.71 25.72 10.51
C HIS A 232 -3.42 27.03 10.17
N ALA A 233 -3.42 28.02 11.07
CA ALA A 233 -4.18 29.25 10.94
C ALA A 233 -3.45 30.29 10.09
N THR A 234 -2.14 30.44 10.32
CA THR A 234 -1.28 31.41 9.65
C THR A 234 -0.59 30.84 8.41
N LYS A 235 -0.57 29.50 8.28
CA LYS A 235 0.19 28.74 7.27
C LYS A 235 1.71 28.84 7.43
N GLU A 236 2.22 29.52 8.46
CA GLU A 236 3.66 29.66 8.70
C GLU A 236 4.34 28.29 8.77
N ILE A 237 5.47 28.15 8.06
CA ILE A 237 6.35 26.98 8.19
C ILE A 237 7.37 27.26 9.28
N HIS A 238 7.40 26.39 10.30
CA HIS A 238 8.36 26.51 11.39
C HIS A 238 9.63 25.71 11.13
N GLN A 239 9.53 24.55 10.49
CA GLN A 239 10.68 23.69 10.17
C GLN A 239 10.33 22.73 9.04
N SER A 240 11.34 22.30 8.27
CA SER A 240 11.23 21.17 7.36
C SER A 240 12.49 20.30 7.39
N GLU A 241 12.39 19.08 6.90
CA GLU A 241 13.53 18.19 6.63
C GLU A 241 13.13 17.21 5.52
N ASN A 242 14.12 16.69 4.79
CA ASN A 242 13.95 15.58 3.87
C ASN A 242 15.12 14.59 3.95
N LYS A 243 14.81 13.33 3.65
CA LYS A 243 15.77 12.24 3.69
C LYS A 243 15.50 11.26 2.55
N GLU A 244 16.52 11.00 1.75
CA GLU A 244 16.49 9.96 0.73
C GLU A 244 16.39 8.58 1.38
N VAL A 245 15.61 7.69 0.78
CA VAL A 245 15.55 6.28 1.19
C VAL A 245 16.78 5.58 0.62
N LEU A 246 17.60 5.00 1.51
CA LEU A 246 18.79 4.26 1.11
C LEU A 246 18.47 2.77 1.04
N PHE A 247 18.79 2.17 -0.11
CA PHE A 247 18.72 0.73 -0.32
C PHE A 247 20.12 0.15 -0.18
N THR A 248 20.41 -0.40 1.01
CA THR A 248 21.70 -1.01 1.32
C THR A 248 21.64 -2.53 1.09
N PRO A 249 22.57 -3.10 0.32
CA PRO A 249 22.54 -4.54 0.08
C PRO A 249 22.90 -5.31 1.35
N THR A 250 22.21 -6.42 1.56
CA THR A 250 22.63 -7.43 2.54
C THR A 250 23.94 -8.07 2.07
N ALA A 251 24.89 -8.31 2.98
CA ALA A 251 26.12 -9.00 2.62
C ALA A 251 25.85 -10.49 2.39
N GLY A 252 26.06 -10.97 1.16
CA GLY A 252 25.81 -12.35 0.76
C GLY A 252 24.73 -12.50 -0.30
N LEU A 253 24.20 -13.73 -0.40
CA LEU A 253 23.05 -14.07 -1.24
C LEU A 253 21.77 -13.77 -0.45
N ASP A 254 20.95 -12.87 -0.97
CA ASP A 254 19.71 -12.46 -0.33
C ASP A 254 18.71 -12.07 -1.42
N VAL A 255 17.53 -12.67 -1.41
CA VAL A 255 16.42 -12.35 -2.31
C VAL A 255 15.16 -12.08 -1.50
N ALA A 256 14.21 -11.37 -2.11
CA ALA A 256 12.87 -11.23 -1.52
C ALA A 256 11.80 -11.55 -2.56
N ILE A 257 10.73 -12.22 -2.11
CA ILE A 257 9.47 -12.26 -2.84
C ILE A 257 8.74 -10.94 -2.59
N LYS A 258 8.84 -9.99 -3.54
CA LYS A 258 8.16 -8.68 -3.43
C LYS A 258 6.64 -8.82 -3.56
N GLN A 259 6.23 -9.66 -4.48
CA GLN A 259 4.84 -9.87 -4.87
C GLN A 259 4.69 -11.25 -5.49
N ALA A 260 3.53 -11.89 -5.29
CA ALA A 260 3.14 -13.06 -6.05
C ALA A 260 1.64 -13.03 -6.33
N ASN A 261 1.22 -13.72 -7.37
CA ASN A 261 -0.18 -13.91 -7.72
C ASN A 261 -0.38 -15.39 -8.11
N PRO A 262 -1.51 -16.02 -7.72
CA PRO A 262 -1.77 -17.43 -8.04
C PRO A 262 -1.83 -17.71 -9.54
N THR A 263 -2.12 -16.72 -10.39
CA THR A 263 -2.19 -16.83 -11.86
C THR A 263 -0.93 -16.29 -12.53
N GLY A 264 -0.84 -16.45 -13.86
CA GLY A 264 0.25 -15.87 -14.67
C GLY A 264 0.17 -14.34 -14.81
N ASN A 265 -0.80 -13.68 -14.16
CA ASN A 265 -1.02 -12.24 -14.21
C ASN A 265 -1.25 -11.68 -12.79
N PHE A 266 -0.68 -10.52 -12.47
CA PHE A 266 -0.82 -9.89 -11.16
C PHE A 266 -2.22 -9.34 -10.85
N THR A 267 -3.12 -9.19 -11.82
CA THR A 267 -4.44 -8.57 -11.62
C THR A 267 -5.56 -9.56 -11.29
N ASP A 268 -5.39 -10.84 -11.57
CA ASP A 268 -6.45 -11.84 -11.42
C ASP A 268 -6.35 -12.57 -10.07
N THR A 269 -7.48 -12.79 -9.42
CA THR A 269 -7.56 -13.52 -8.14
C THR A 269 -8.68 -14.56 -8.14
N VAL A 270 -9.29 -14.79 -9.30
CA VAL A 270 -10.29 -15.82 -9.51
C VAL A 270 -9.71 -16.83 -10.48
N ILE A 271 -9.69 -18.11 -10.11
CA ILE A 271 -9.15 -19.17 -10.97
C ILE A 271 -10.28 -20.09 -11.34
N CYS A 272 -10.47 -20.26 -12.65
CA CYS A 272 -11.31 -21.32 -13.16
C CYS A 272 -10.51 -22.62 -13.31
N GLY A 273 -11.10 -23.73 -12.87
CA GLY A 273 -10.51 -25.06 -12.96
C GLY A 273 -9.72 -25.47 -11.73
N ASN A 274 -8.94 -26.53 -11.92
CA ASN A 274 -8.16 -27.22 -10.90
C ASN A 274 -6.65 -27.11 -11.17
N GLN A 275 -6.24 -26.07 -11.91
CA GLN A 275 -4.86 -25.85 -12.28
C GLN A 275 -4.57 -24.35 -12.26
N THR A 276 -3.37 -23.99 -11.80
CA THR A 276 -2.92 -22.60 -11.87
C THR A 276 -1.41 -22.49 -12.04
N ALA A 277 -0.95 -21.45 -12.73
CA ALA A 277 0.48 -21.17 -12.97
C ALA A 277 0.84 -19.82 -12.34
N PRO A 278 1.39 -19.79 -11.12
CA PRO A 278 1.59 -18.52 -10.42
C PRO A 278 2.76 -17.71 -10.97
N ILE A 279 2.65 -16.39 -10.87
CA ILE A 279 3.73 -15.44 -11.16
C ILE A 279 4.29 -14.86 -9.86
N VAL A 280 5.61 -14.80 -9.76
CA VAL A 280 6.34 -14.31 -8.59
C VAL A 280 7.32 -13.23 -9.03
N LYS A 281 7.24 -12.05 -8.41
CA LYS A 281 8.20 -10.96 -8.57
C LYS A 281 9.30 -11.11 -7.53
N ILE A 282 10.51 -11.42 -7.99
CA ILE A 282 11.70 -11.56 -7.17
C ILE A 282 12.57 -10.31 -7.32
N ILE A 283 13.22 -9.91 -6.23
CA ILE A 283 14.29 -8.91 -6.22
C ILE A 283 15.52 -9.49 -5.53
N ASN A 284 16.72 -9.17 -6.05
CA ASN A 284 17.96 -9.42 -5.33
C ASN A 284 18.23 -8.28 -4.35
N THR A 285 18.26 -8.60 -3.06
CA THR A 285 18.50 -7.69 -1.93
C THR A 285 19.92 -7.81 -1.38
N GLY A 286 20.66 -8.82 -1.84
CA GLY A 286 22.05 -9.07 -1.49
C GLY A 286 23.05 -8.34 -2.40
N ASN A 287 24.32 -8.38 -2.02
CA ASN A 287 25.43 -7.82 -2.80
C ASN A 287 26.05 -8.81 -3.79
N LEU A 288 25.69 -10.09 -3.73
CA LEU A 288 26.14 -11.12 -4.68
C LEU A 288 25.09 -11.34 -5.78
N PRO A 289 25.49 -11.55 -7.05
CA PRO A 289 24.55 -11.80 -8.13
C PRO A 289 23.85 -13.15 -7.96
N VAL A 290 22.54 -13.17 -8.18
CA VAL A 290 21.73 -14.39 -8.16
C VAL A 290 21.66 -14.98 -9.56
N THR A 291 21.97 -16.26 -9.66
CA THR A 291 22.08 -17.03 -10.90
C THR A 291 21.16 -18.24 -10.95
N SER A 292 20.73 -18.76 -9.79
CA SER A 292 19.66 -19.74 -9.68
C SER A 292 18.80 -19.56 -8.43
N LEU A 293 17.55 -19.99 -8.51
CA LEU A 293 16.58 -20.02 -7.42
C LEU A 293 15.81 -21.33 -7.44
N ASP A 294 15.78 -22.03 -6.31
CA ASP A 294 14.99 -23.26 -6.16
C ASP A 294 13.70 -22.95 -5.39
N PHE A 295 12.56 -23.08 -6.06
CA PHE A 295 11.24 -22.84 -5.51
C PHE A 295 10.59 -24.12 -4.99
N SER A 296 9.80 -23.99 -3.93
CA SER A 296 8.80 -24.96 -3.48
C SER A 296 7.46 -24.25 -3.35
N TYR A 297 6.39 -24.83 -3.92
CA TYR A 297 5.08 -24.20 -3.89
C TYR A 297 3.95 -25.24 -3.87
N ARG A 298 2.86 -24.91 -3.19
CA ARG A 298 1.69 -25.79 -3.03
C ARG A 298 0.40 -25.00 -2.91
N VAL A 299 -0.71 -25.64 -3.25
CA VAL A 299 -2.05 -25.09 -3.13
C VAL A 299 -2.85 -25.92 -2.13
N ASN A 300 -3.60 -25.25 -1.26
CA ASN A 300 -4.53 -25.87 -0.30
C ASN A 300 -3.90 -26.94 0.62
N GLY A 301 -2.60 -26.79 0.94
CA GLY A 301 -1.86 -27.77 1.75
C GLY A 301 -1.54 -29.08 1.03
N GLY A 302 -1.75 -29.15 -0.29
CA GLY A 302 -1.40 -30.31 -1.12
C GLY A 302 0.10 -30.56 -1.22
N SER A 303 0.47 -31.57 -2.01
CA SER A 303 1.88 -31.90 -2.26
C SER A 303 2.63 -30.74 -2.91
N PRO A 304 3.86 -30.44 -2.47
CA PRO A 304 4.66 -29.37 -3.07
C PRO A 304 5.15 -29.73 -4.47
N SER A 305 5.06 -28.77 -5.38
CA SER A 305 5.81 -28.75 -6.63
C SER A 305 7.11 -27.97 -6.43
N THR A 306 8.14 -28.33 -7.20
CA THR A 306 9.44 -27.66 -7.18
C THR A 306 9.79 -27.13 -8.56
N TYR A 307 10.51 -26.00 -8.60
CA TYR A 307 10.98 -25.42 -9.86
C TYR A 307 12.32 -24.71 -9.65
N GLN A 308 13.26 -24.94 -10.56
CA GLN A 308 14.52 -24.21 -10.58
C GLN A 308 14.50 -23.14 -11.67
N TRP A 309 14.66 -21.89 -11.26
CA TRP A 309 14.91 -20.79 -12.18
C TRP A 309 16.43 -20.59 -12.32
N THR A 310 16.88 -20.27 -13.54
CA THR A 310 18.27 -19.86 -13.82
C THR A 310 18.29 -18.53 -14.57
N GLY A 311 19.24 -17.66 -14.27
CA GLY A 311 19.38 -16.37 -14.94
C GLY A 311 20.53 -15.54 -14.38
N LYS A 312 20.39 -14.22 -14.42
CA LYS A 312 21.28 -13.28 -13.73
C LYS A 312 20.47 -12.13 -13.17
N LEU A 313 20.49 -11.96 -11.86
CA LEU A 313 19.80 -10.91 -11.13
C LEU A 313 20.80 -10.20 -10.21
N ASP A 314 21.23 -9.02 -10.62
CA ASP A 314 22.11 -8.15 -9.82
C ASP A 314 21.30 -7.41 -8.74
N PHE A 315 21.98 -6.79 -7.77
CA PHE A 315 21.35 -6.03 -6.69
C PHE A 315 20.29 -5.02 -7.20
N LEU A 316 19.12 -5.00 -6.56
CA LEU A 316 17.93 -4.20 -6.91
C LEU A 316 17.38 -4.42 -8.32
N LYS A 317 17.81 -5.48 -9.01
CA LYS A 317 17.12 -5.95 -10.21
C LYS A 317 15.96 -6.85 -9.80
N GLU A 318 14.88 -6.72 -10.57
CA GLU A 318 13.67 -7.50 -10.40
C GLU A 318 13.46 -8.41 -11.60
N VAL A 319 12.84 -9.56 -11.36
CA VAL A 319 12.39 -10.49 -12.40
C VAL A 319 11.03 -11.05 -12.02
N ASP A 320 10.14 -11.12 -13.02
CA ASP A 320 8.88 -11.82 -12.89
C ASP A 320 9.06 -13.25 -13.41
N ILE A 321 8.84 -14.23 -12.54
CA ILE A 321 9.01 -15.65 -12.82
C ILE A 321 7.64 -16.31 -12.80
N VAL A 322 7.22 -16.86 -13.93
CA VAL A 322 6.04 -17.72 -14.01
C VAL A 322 6.47 -19.13 -13.62
N LEU A 323 5.95 -19.63 -12.50
CA LEU A 323 6.19 -21.00 -12.06
C LEU A 323 5.33 -21.97 -12.90
N PRO A 324 5.80 -23.22 -13.12
CA PRO A 324 5.03 -24.23 -13.81
C PRO A 324 3.64 -24.46 -13.18
N ALA A 325 2.67 -24.75 -14.03
CA ALA A 325 1.30 -25.00 -13.60
C ALA A 325 1.23 -26.14 -12.56
N ILE A 326 0.49 -25.91 -11.47
CA ILE A 326 0.22 -26.88 -10.42
C ILE A 326 -1.25 -27.26 -10.44
N ASN A 327 -1.52 -28.56 -10.42
CA ASN A 327 -2.86 -29.08 -10.26
C ASN A 327 -3.24 -29.10 -8.78
N TYR A 328 -4.49 -28.78 -8.47
CA TYR A 328 -5.00 -28.73 -7.11
C TYR A 328 -6.49 -29.05 -7.07
N THR A 329 -6.98 -29.49 -5.92
CA THR A 329 -8.42 -29.61 -5.70
C THR A 329 -8.97 -28.25 -5.27
N ALA A 330 -9.80 -27.64 -6.11
CA ALA A 330 -10.41 -26.35 -5.78
C ALA A 330 -11.39 -26.48 -4.61
N TYR A 331 -11.30 -25.53 -3.68
CA TYR A 331 -12.27 -25.35 -2.61
C TYR A 331 -13.32 -24.33 -3.00
N LYS A 332 -14.58 -24.61 -2.66
CA LYS A 332 -15.67 -23.63 -2.74
C LYS A 332 -15.36 -22.49 -1.77
N GLY A 333 -15.12 -21.29 -2.32
CA GLY A 333 -14.68 -20.12 -1.56
C GLY A 333 -13.17 -19.89 -1.68
N GLN A 334 -12.52 -19.67 -0.54
CA GLN A 334 -11.11 -19.27 -0.50
C GLN A 334 -10.17 -20.47 -0.64
N ASN A 335 -9.24 -20.35 -1.58
CA ASN A 335 -8.10 -21.24 -1.77
C ASN A 335 -6.83 -20.53 -1.30
N THR A 336 -5.82 -21.30 -0.89
CA THR A 336 -4.53 -20.76 -0.43
C THR A 336 -3.39 -21.30 -1.28
N MET A 337 -2.39 -20.47 -1.53
CA MET A 337 -1.15 -20.89 -2.18
C MET A 337 0.04 -20.43 -1.36
N GLN A 338 0.96 -21.36 -1.11
CA GLN A 338 2.22 -21.12 -0.44
C GLN A 338 3.34 -21.24 -1.45
N ILE A 339 4.23 -20.25 -1.50
CA ILE A 339 5.40 -20.21 -2.37
C ILE A 339 6.60 -19.88 -1.49
N GLU A 340 7.71 -20.59 -1.68
CA GLU A 340 8.93 -20.39 -0.93
C GLU A 340 10.16 -20.55 -1.83
N VAL A 341 11.14 -19.66 -1.70
CA VAL A 341 12.50 -19.84 -2.21
C VAL A 341 13.29 -20.66 -1.19
N GLN A 342 13.69 -21.87 -1.57
CA GLN A 342 14.42 -22.80 -0.71
C GLN A 342 15.93 -22.57 -0.74
N GLN A 343 16.48 -22.28 -1.92
CA GLN A 343 17.91 -22.06 -2.13
C GLN A 343 18.17 -20.95 -3.15
N VAL A 344 19.28 -20.24 -2.95
CA VAL A 344 19.79 -19.19 -3.83
C VAL A 344 21.20 -19.57 -4.25
N ASN A 345 21.45 -19.75 -5.56
CA ASN A 345 22.72 -20.28 -6.08
C ASN A 345 23.15 -21.61 -5.43
N GLY A 346 22.20 -22.46 -5.03
CA GLY A 346 22.44 -23.72 -4.30
C GLY A 346 22.91 -23.54 -2.85
N GLY A 347 22.96 -22.30 -2.35
CA GLY A 347 23.28 -21.94 -0.97
C GLY A 347 22.07 -21.45 -0.19
N SER A 348 22.31 -21.08 1.07
CA SER A 348 21.30 -20.45 1.93
C SER A 348 21.16 -18.96 1.61
N ASP A 349 19.93 -18.51 1.70
CA ASP A 349 19.57 -17.09 1.69
C ASP A 349 19.76 -16.48 3.09
N ILE A 350 20.29 -15.26 3.16
CA ILE A 350 20.60 -14.60 4.44
C ILE A 350 19.34 -14.22 5.24
N ASN A 351 18.25 -13.85 4.57
CA ASN A 351 17.03 -13.41 5.23
C ASN A 351 15.86 -14.33 4.91
N THR A 352 15.77 -15.48 5.59
CA THR A 352 14.72 -16.47 5.27
C THR A 352 13.27 -15.98 5.40
N ILE A 353 13.03 -14.85 6.08
CA ILE A 353 11.68 -14.31 6.33
C ILE A 353 11.03 -13.74 5.06
N ASN A 354 11.82 -13.21 4.12
CA ASN A 354 11.31 -12.60 2.88
C ASN A 354 11.25 -13.58 1.70
N ASN A 355 11.57 -14.86 1.93
CA ASN A 355 11.58 -15.92 0.92
C ASN A 355 10.23 -16.60 0.73
N ALA A 356 9.20 -16.23 1.50
CA ALA A 356 7.91 -16.89 1.48
C ALA A 356 6.76 -15.94 1.15
N ALA A 357 5.80 -16.43 0.36
CA ALA A 357 4.54 -15.75 0.08
C ALA A 357 3.36 -16.70 0.36
N LEU A 358 2.33 -16.15 1.03
CA LEU A 358 1.04 -16.80 1.24
C LEU A 358 -0.05 -16.00 0.54
N LEU A 359 -0.62 -16.59 -0.50
CA LEU A 359 -1.65 -15.99 -1.34
C LEU A 359 -3.01 -16.60 -1.05
N THR A 360 -4.05 -15.84 -1.33
CA THR A 360 -5.43 -16.34 -1.29
C THR A 360 -6.16 -15.98 -2.56
N PHE A 361 -6.98 -16.89 -3.07
CA PHE A 361 -7.73 -16.69 -4.31
C PHE A 361 -9.07 -17.40 -4.26
N GLN A 362 -9.98 -17.02 -5.14
CA GLN A 362 -11.30 -17.65 -5.25
C GLN A 362 -11.29 -18.63 -6.40
N ALA A 363 -11.98 -19.76 -6.24
CA ALA A 363 -12.36 -20.54 -7.40
C ALA A 363 -13.48 -19.78 -8.16
N ALA A 364 -13.47 -19.84 -9.49
CA ALA A 364 -14.62 -19.41 -10.26
C ALA A 364 -15.88 -20.22 -9.84
N PRO A 365 -17.10 -19.69 -10.05
CA PRO A 365 -18.31 -20.45 -9.80
C PRO A 365 -18.35 -21.70 -10.69
N SER A 366 -18.72 -22.85 -10.11
CA SER A 366 -18.94 -24.10 -10.84
C SER A 366 -20.42 -24.36 -11.06
N THR A 367 -20.77 -24.95 -12.21
CA THR A 367 -22.13 -25.38 -12.58
C THR A 367 -22.11 -26.81 -13.12
N THR A 368 -23.26 -27.40 -13.44
CA THR A 368 -23.35 -28.74 -14.02
C THR A 368 -23.27 -28.73 -15.55
N LEU A 369 -23.09 -29.91 -16.17
CA LEU A 369 -22.96 -30.04 -17.63
C LEU A 369 -24.19 -29.50 -18.37
N ASN A 370 -25.38 -29.72 -17.81
CA ASN A 370 -26.64 -29.19 -18.30
C ASN A 370 -27.00 -27.97 -17.45
N SER A 371 -26.71 -26.78 -17.96
CA SER A 371 -26.96 -25.53 -17.23
C SER A 371 -27.91 -24.63 -18.00
N THR A 372 -28.46 -23.62 -17.32
CA THR A 372 -29.33 -22.62 -17.95
C THR A 372 -28.71 -21.24 -17.84
N PHE A 373 -28.60 -20.53 -18.96
CA PHE A 373 -28.23 -19.11 -19.02
C PHE A 373 -29.47 -18.27 -19.26
N GLU A 374 -29.69 -17.25 -18.44
CA GLU A 374 -30.75 -16.26 -18.66
C GLU A 374 -30.17 -14.88 -18.88
N MET A 375 -30.58 -14.20 -19.94
CA MET A 375 -30.24 -12.80 -20.21
C MET A 375 -31.50 -11.94 -20.20
N LYS A 376 -31.51 -10.89 -19.39
CA LYS A 376 -32.54 -9.84 -19.37
C LYS A 376 -31.90 -8.51 -19.78
N PRO A 377 -32.07 -8.07 -21.04
CA PRO A 377 -31.61 -6.77 -21.50
C PRO A 377 -32.24 -5.61 -20.70
N GLY A 378 -31.59 -4.46 -20.68
CA GLY A 378 -32.06 -3.24 -20.00
C GLY A 378 -32.89 -2.33 -20.90
N ALA A 379 -32.82 -1.02 -20.63
CA ALA A 379 -33.57 0.00 -21.36
C ALA A 379 -33.10 0.20 -22.82
N GLN A 380 -31.87 -0.20 -23.15
CA GLN A 380 -31.27 -0.07 -24.48
C GLN A 380 -30.84 -1.45 -25.00
N PRO A 381 -31.79 -2.38 -25.26
CA PRO A 381 -31.50 -3.78 -25.53
C PRO A 381 -30.60 -4.00 -26.77
N ALA A 382 -30.74 -3.14 -27.79
CA ALA A 382 -29.93 -3.20 -29.01
C ALA A 382 -28.45 -2.80 -28.80
N LEU A 383 -28.09 -2.28 -27.63
CA LEU A 383 -26.71 -1.95 -27.28
C LEU A 383 -26.04 -3.05 -26.43
N LEU A 384 -26.73 -4.17 -26.21
CA LEU A 384 -26.25 -5.30 -25.44
C LEU A 384 -26.13 -6.54 -26.32
N SER A 385 -25.02 -7.24 -26.21
CA SER A 385 -24.85 -8.60 -26.73
C SER A 385 -24.01 -9.42 -25.74
N PHE A 386 -24.04 -10.74 -25.89
CA PHE A 386 -23.15 -11.61 -25.14
C PHE A 386 -22.59 -12.74 -26.01
N THR A 387 -21.49 -13.30 -25.56
CA THR A 387 -20.86 -14.49 -26.12
C THR A 387 -20.36 -15.35 -24.96
N ILE A 388 -20.56 -16.66 -25.05
CA ILE A 388 -20.01 -17.67 -24.14
C ILE A 388 -19.04 -18.52 -24.95
N LYS A 389 -17.78 -18.56 -24.52
CA LYS A 389 -16.73 -19.39 -25.11
C LYS A 389 -16.15 -20.32 -24.05
N ASP A 390 -15.62 -21.46 -24.48
CA ASP A 390 -14.78 -22.28 -23.61
C ASP A 390 -13.33 -21.76 -23.54
N ASP A 391 -12.50 -22.39 -22.69
CA ASP A 391 -11.09 -22.05 -22.48
C ASP A 391 -10.17 -22.31 -23.69
N GLN A 392 -10.70 -22.86 -24.78
CA GLN A 392 -10.00 -23.02 -26.06
C GLN A 392 -10.54 -22.06 -27.13
N GLY A 393 -11.44 -21.15 -26.75
CA GLY A 393 -12.04 -20.15 -27.62
C GLY A 393 -13.18 -20.68 -28.49
N LYS A 394 -13.64 -21.93 -28.29
CA LYS A 394 -14.80 -22.49 -28.99
C LYS A 394 -16.05 -21.74 -28.55
N LEU A 395 -16.80 -21.22 -29.53
CA LEU A 395 -18.09 -20.60 -29.29
C LEU A 395 -19.10 -21.65 -28.79
N ILE A 396 -19.67 -21.42 -27.60
CA ILE A 396 -20.75 -22.23 -27.03
C ILE A 396 -22.10 -21.60 -27.36
N LEU A 397 -22.22 -20.29 -27.17
CA LEU A 397 -23.46 -19.55 -27.38
C LEU A 397 -23.15 -18.07 -27.64
N SER A 398 -23.93 -17.42 -28.49
CA SER A 398 -23.97 -15.95 -28.55
C SER A 398 -25.37 -15.49 -28.92
N ASP A 399 -25.78 -14.33 -28.41
CA ASP A 399 -26.97 -13.63 -28.87
C ASP A 399 -26.82 -12.11 -28.66
N GLY A 400 -27.77 -11.38 -29.23
CA GLY A 400 -27.78 -9.93 -29.33
C GLY A 400 -27.09 -9.43 -30.60
N PRO A 401 -27.24 -8.14 -30.96
CA PRO A 401 -28.04 -7.09 -30.32
C PRO A 401 -29.50 -7.47 -30.06
N PHE A 402 -30.02 -7.18 -28.85
CA PHE A 402 -31.39 -7.59 -28.51
C PHE A 402 -32.44 -6.63 -29.06
N PRO A 403 -33.55 -7.13 -29.65
CA PRO A 403 -34.59 -6.27 -30.20
C PRO A 403 -35.50 -5.66 -29.13
N ASP A 404 -35.56 -6.29 -27.95
CA ASP A 404 -36.51 -5.96 -26.90
C ASP A 404 -35.91 -6.14 -25.50
N ASN A 405 -36.55 -5.54 -24.51
CA ASN A 405 -36.27 -5.79 -23.10
C ASN A 405 -37.11 -6.98 -22.63
N ILE A 406 -36.88 -8.17 -23.19
CA ILE A 406 -37.53 -9.43 -22.76
C ILE A 406 -36.45 -10.40 -22.29
N ALA A 407 -36.74 -11.15 -21.21
CA ALA A 407 -35.82 -12.16 -20.71
C ALA A 407 -35.74 -13.32 -21.71
N ARG A 408 -34.54 -13.79 -21.99
CA ARG A 408 -34.28 -14.93 -22.87
C ARG A 408 -33.51 -15.99 -22.10
N THR A 409 -33.94 -17.23 -22.24
CA THR A 409 -33.39 -18.38 -21.54
C THR A 409 -32.78 -19.34 -22.56
N TYR A 410 -31.56 -19.79 -22.29
CA TYR A 410 -30.78 -20.66 -23.18
C TYR A 410 -30.26 -21.86 -22.39
N PHE A 411 -30.36 -23.03 -22.99
CA PHE A 411 -29.75 -24.24 -22.44
C PHE A 411 -28.29 -24.32 -22.85
N LEU A 412 -27.42 -24.56 -21.87
CA LEU A 412 -25.99 -24.77 -22.06
C LEU A 412 -25.70 -26.27 -21.98
N ASN A 413 -25.10 -26.81 -23.03
CA ASN A 413 -24.51 -28.14 -23.04
C ASN A 413 -23.00 -27.96 -22.89
N LEU A 414 -22.50 -28.17 -21.68
CA LEU A 414 -21.11 -27.96 -21.31
C LEU A 414 -20.38 -29.29 -21.21
N ASP A 415 -19.09 -29.22 -21.49
CA ASP A 415 -18.14 -30.32 -21.39
C ASP A 415 -17.60 -30.41 -19.96
N LYS A 416 -17.24 -31.60 -19.50
CA LYS A 416 -16.78 -31.88 -18.13
C LYS A 416 -15.36 -31.34 -17.88
N ASP A 417 -15.13 -30.77 -16.68
CA ASP A 417 -13.83 -30.26 -16.23
C ASP A 417 -13.28 -29.15 -17.13
N ARG A 418 -14.17 -28.27 -17.61
CA ARG A 418 -13.86 -27.18 -18.53
C ARG A 418 -14.20 -25.83 -17.95
N CYS A 419 -13.59 -24.79 -18.52
CA CYS A 419 -13.77 -23.41 -18.15
C CYS A 419 -14.46 -22.65 -19.28
N TYR A 420 -15.28 -21.69 -18.89
CA TYR A 420 -16.12 -20.91 -19.79
C TYR A 420 -16.12 -19.46 -19.37
N THR A 421 -16.13 -18.56 -20.34
CA THR A 421 -16.18 -17.11 -20.12
C THR A 421 -17.46 -16.56 -20.72
N VAL A 422 -18.27 -15.88 -19.90
CA VAL A 422 -19.34 -15.01 -20.39
C VAL A 422 -18.74 -13.65 -20.69
N GLN A 423 -18.69 -13.30 -21.97
CA GLN A 423 -18.29 -11.98 -22.44
C GLN A 423 -19.55 -11.19 -22.81
N THR A 424 -19.79 -10.07 -22.13
CA THR A 424 -20.87 -9.14 -22.47
C THR A 424 -20.30 -7.87 -23.08
N ILE A 425 -20.90 -7.40 -24.17
CA ILE A 425 -20.56 -6.12 -24.80
C ILE A 425 -21.73 -5.17 -24.58
N ASN A 426 -21.44 -4.01 -23.99
CA ASN A 426 -22.40 -2.96 -23.73
C ASN A 426 -21.91 -1.61 -24.29
N SER A 427 -22.70 -0.99 -25.15
CA SER A 427 -22.33 0.28 -25.80
C SER A 427 -22.90 1.53 -25.10
N THR A 428 -23.40 1.40 -23.87
CA THR A 428 -23.90 2.52 -23.06
C THR A 428 -23.22 2.57 -21.69
N SER A 429 -23.09 3.77 -21.14
CA SER A 429 -22.47 3.99 -19.82
C SER A 429 -23.38 3.56 -18.66
N SER A 430 -24.68 3.39 -18.90
CA SER A 430 -25.66 2.99 -17.90
C SER A 430 -25.74 1.46 -17.72
N LEU A 431 -26.41 1.04 -16.64
CA LEU A 431 -26.82 -0.35 -16.45
C LEU A 431 -27.76 -0.76 -17.59
N ASN A 432 -27.39 -1.78 -18.35
CA ASN A 432 -28.12 -2.16 -19.56
C ASN A 432 -28.43 -3.66 -19.65
N GLY A 433 -28.45 -4.36 -18.54
CA GLY A 433 -28.94 -5.74 -18.49
C GLY A 433 -28.51 -6.48 -17.24
N THR A 434 -29.02 -7.69 -17.09
CA THR A 434 -28.58 -8.66 -16.08
C THR A 434 -28.58 -10.05 -16.70
N TYR A 435 -27.58 -10.84 -16.39
CA TYR A 435 -27.59 -12.27 -16.72
C TYR A 435 -27.47 -13.15 -15.49
N LYS A 436 -27.95 -14.38 -15.63
CA LYS A 436 -27.88 -15.42 -14.60
C LYS A 436 -27.44 -16.75 -15.19
N ILE A 437 -26.76 -17.56 -14.40
CA ILE A 437 -26.51 -18.98 -14.69
C ILE A 437 -27.11 -19.81 -13.57
N PHE A 438 -27.83 -20.85 -13.95
CA PHE A 438 -28.38 -21.86 -13.06
C PHE A 438 -27.82 -23.24 -13.41
N ASP A 439 -27.67 -24.09 -12.40
CA ASP A 439 -27.38 -25.51 -12.60
C ASP A 439 -28.63 -26.29 -13.06
N GLU A 440 -28.47 -27.60 -13.30
CA GLU A 440 -29.55 -28.50 -13.71
C GLU A 440 -30.69 -28.61 -12.66
N GLN A 441 -30.42 -28.27 -11.40
CA GLN A 441 -31.41 -28.23 -10.30
C GLN A 441 -32.03 -26.83 -10.10
N ILE A 442 -31.74 -25.87 -10.99
CA ILE A 442 -32.26 -24.49 -10.95
C ILE A 442 -31.69 -23.69 -9.75
N ASN A 443 -30.57 -24.12 -9.16
CA ASN A 443 -29.87 -23.30 -8.18
C ASN A 443 -29.11 -22.17 -8.90
N LEU A 444 -29.21 -20.96 -8.37
CA LEU A 444 -28.49 -19.81 -8.91
C LEU A 444 -26.98 -19.92 -8.64
N ILE A 445 -26.19 -19.97 -9.71
CA ILE A 445 -24.71 -20.02 -9.65
C ILE A 445 -24.11 -18.62 -9.83
N ILE A 446 -24.59 -17.89 -10.84
CA ILE A 446 -24.11 -16.55 -11.17
C ILE A 446 -25.31 -15.62 -11.33
N GLN A 447 -25.19 -14.41 -10.79
CA GLN A 447 -26.01 -13.26 -11.16
C GLN A 447 -25.09 -12.07 -11.37
N GLN A 448 -25.22 -11.38 -12.51
CA GLN A 448 -24.35 -10.29 -12.88
C GLN A 448 -25.11 -9.16 -13.56
N ARG A 449 -24.86 -7.93 -13.13
CA ARG A 449 -25.31 -6.72 -13.83
C ARG A 449 -24.33 -6.36 -14.95
N VAL A 450 -24.84 -5.89 -16.08
CA VAL A 450 -24.03 -5.40 -17.20
C VAL A 450 -24.09 -3.87 -17.23
N LEU A 451 -22.95 -3.22 -16.96
CA LEU A 451 -22.84 -1.77 -16.79
C LEU A 451 -21.56 -1.24 -17.44
N GLY A 452 -21.56 0.04 -17.78
CA GLY A 452 -20.42 0.70 -18.39
C GLY A 452 -20.27 0.35 -19.87
N VAL A 453 -19.48 1.18 -20.57
CA VAL A 453 -19.17 0.98 -21.98
C VAL A 453 -18.03 -0.02 -22.11
N GLY A 454 -18.18 -0.96 -23.04
CA GLY A 454 -17.13 -1.89 -23.43
C GLY A 454 -17.48 -3.34 -23.13
N THR A 455 -16.43 -4.12 -22.87
CA THR A 455 -16.52 -5.57 -22.67
C THR A 455 -16.32 -5.89 -21.19
N ALA A 456 -17.17 -6.76 -20.66
CA ALA A 456 -17.02 -7.35 -19.34
C ALA A 456 -17.00 -8.87 -19.45
N GLU A 457 -16.08 -9.51 -18.73
CA GLU A 457 -15.89 -10.94 -18.74
C GLU A 457 -16.12 -11.53 -17.35
N ARG A 458 -16.63 -12.75 -17.31
CA ARG A 458 -16.78 -13.51 -16.08
C ARG A 458 -16.64 -15.00 -16.35
N ASP A 459 -15.74 -15.64 -15.61
CA ASP A 459 -15.48 -17.06 -15.76
C ASP A 459 -16.36 -17.92 -14.86
N PHE A 460 -16.64 -19.13 -15.33
CA PHE A 460 -17.29 -20.22 -14.62
C PHE A 460 -16.84 -21.56 -15.21
N GLY A 461 -17.16 -22.68 -14.57
CA GLY A 461 -16.76 -23.98 -15.11
C GLY A 461 -17.61 -25.16 -14.65
N THR A 462 -17.24 -26.34 -15.10
CA THR A 462 -17.86 -27.63 -14.75
C THR A 462 -16.91 -28.54 -13.97
N TYR A 463 -15.82 -27.96 -13.45
CA TYR A 463 -14.81 -28.67 -12.67
C TYR A 463 -15.31 -28.99 -11.26
N THR A 464 -14.72 -30.04 -10.70
CA THR A 464 -15.05 -30.45 -9.33
C THR A 464 -14.49 -29.44 -8.34
N VAL A 465 -15.38 -28.73 -7.65
CA VAL A 465 -15.06 -28.02 -6.41
C VAL A 465 -15.45 -28.91 -5.24
N THR A 466 -14.59 -28.98 -4.24
CA THR A 466 -14.92 -29.63 -2.98
C THR A 466 -15.34 -28.57 -1.97
N VAL A 467 -16.28 -28.94 -1.10
CA VAL A 467 -16.33 -28.28 0.20
C VAL A 467 -15.07 -28.73 0.91
N SER A 468 -14.31 -27.79 1.47
CA SER A 468 -13.11 -28.13 2.23
C SER A 468 -13.48 -29.16 3.31
N ASN A 469 -13.11 -30.43 3.10
CA ASN A 469 -13.28 -31.52 4.06
C ASN A 469 -12.09 -31.62 5.02
N GLN A 470 -11.16 -30.68 4.92
CA GLN A 470 -10.38 -30.35 6.09
C GLN A 470 -11.39 -29.78 7.10
N ASP A 471 -11.46 -30.38 8.28
CA ASP A 471 -11.18 -29.57 9.48
C ASP A 471 -9.99 -28.71 9.08
N VAL A 472 -10.28 -27.58 8.43
CA VAL A 472 -9.29 -26.54 8.24
C VAL A 472 -8.85 -26.38 9.67
N SER A 473 -7.58 -26.66 9.97
CA SER A 473 -6.91 -25.97 11.06
C SER A 473 -7.21 -24.52 10.72
N ASN A 474 -8.31 -24.02 11.30
CA ASN A 474 -9.16 -23.05 10.64
C ASN A 474 -8.48 -21.75 10.90
N SER A 475 -7.28 -21.53 10.34
CA SER A 475 -6.55 -20.28 10.44
C SER A 475 -7.26 -19.27 9.55
N THR A 476 -8.55 -19.08 9.84
CA THR A 476 -9.25 -17.83 9.78
C THR A 476 -8.24 -16.79 10.23
N ARG A 477 -7.91 -15.85 9.34
CA ARG A 477 -7.04 -14.74 9.72
C ARG A 477 -7.74 -14.00 10.86
N LEU A 478 -7.24 -14.25 12.07
CA LEU A 478 -7.46 -13.43 13.25
C LEU A 478 -7.07 -12.00 12.87
N LYS A 479 -8.06 -11.11 12.72
CA LYS A 479 -7.78 -9.72 12.37
C LYS A 479 -7.38 -8.99 13.64
N LEU A 480 -6.25 -8.32 13.59
CA LEU A 480 -5.76 -7.53 14.71
C LEU A 480 -5.82 -6.05 14.30
N PHE A 481 -6.51 -5.23 15.08
CA PHE A 481 -6.53 -3.79 14.86
C PHE A 481 -6.52 -3.01 16.19
N PRO A 482 -5.66 -1.99 16.31
CA PRO A 482 -4.57 -1.66 15.38
C PRO A 482 -3.48 -2.75 15.36
N ASN A 483 -2.81 -2.88 14.22
CA ASN A 483 -1.59 -3.68 14.05
C ASN A 483 -0.78 -3.05 12.90
N PRO A 484 0.37 -2.40 13.15
CA PRO A 484 1.11 -2.33 14.43
C PRO A 484 0.35 -1.64 15.58
N VAL A 485 0.75 -1.90 16.82
CA VAL A 485 0.07 -1.47 18.06
C VAL A 485 1.04 -0.96 19.13
N SER A 486 0.60 0.00 19.96
CA SER A 486 1.32 0.40 21.18
C SER A 486 0.91 -0.45 22.39
N ASP A 487 -0.28 -0.19 22.95
CA ASP A 487 -0.72 -0.79 24.23
C ASP A 487 -1.91 -1.75 24.08
N PHE A 488 -2.83 -1.48 23.15
CA PHE A 488 -4.08 -2.23 23.02
C PHE A 488 -4.40 -2.55 21.56
N SER A 489 -4.63 -3.82 21.27
CA SER A 489 -5.13 -4.30 19.98
C SER A 489 -6.47 -5.00 20.18
N THR A 490 -7.25 -5.16 19.12
CA THR A 490 -8.49 -5.92 19.14
C THR A 490 -8.34 -7.08 18.18
N LEU A 491 -8.54 -8.29 18.69
CA LEU A 491 -8.71 -9.49 17.90
C LEU A 491 -10.17 -9.58 17.43
N GLU A 492 -10.37 -9.49 16.12
CA GLU A 492 -11.65 -9.75 15.47
C GLU A 492 -11.65 -11.11 14.78
N TYR A 493 -12.66 -11.91 15.12
CA TYR A 493 -12.85 -13.27 14.65
C TYR A 493 -14.34 -13.57 14.46
N ASN A 494 -14.73 -14.12 13.32
CA ASN A 494 -16.10 -14.57 13.07
C ASN A 494 -16.19 -16.07 13.34
N SER A 495 -16.93 -16.47 14.39
CA SER A 495 -17.06 -17.86 14.79
C SER A 495 -18.31 -18.50 14.19
N ASN A 496 -18.23 -19.76 13.79
CA ASN A 496 -19.39 -20.54 13.33
C ASN A 496 -20.16 -21.19 14.49
N GLN A 497 -19.63 -21.11 15.72
CA GLN A 497 -20.21 -21.74 16.91
C GLN A 497 -19.88 -20.94 18.19
N SER A 498 -20.74 -21.04 19.20
CA SER A 498 -20.48 -20.46 20.53
C SER A 498 -19.74 -21.45 21.42
N GLY A 499 -18.82 -20.98 22.26
CA GLY A 499 -18.13 -21.83 23.23
C GLY A 499 -16.88 -21.19 23.85
N THR A 500 -16.22 -21.93 24.73
CA THR A 500 -14.97 -21.50 25.36
C THR A 500 -13.79 -21.72 24.40
N ALA A 501 -12.93 -20.71 24.26
CA ALA A 501 -11.70 -20.74 23.48
C ALA A 501 -10.51 -20.27 24.32
N GLN A 502 -9.30 -20.67 23.94
CA GLN A 502 -8.05 -20.29 24.57
C GLN A 502 -7.27 -19.35 23.65
N LEU A 503 -6.83 -18.23 24.17
CA LEU A 503 -6.09 -17.19 23.46
C LEU A 503 -4.66 -17.14 24.00
N LEU A 504 -3.68 -17.38 23.14
CA LEU A 504 -2.26 -17.38 23.47
C LEU A 504 -1.54 -16.20 22.82
N ILE A 505 -0.58 -15.62 23.53
CA ILE A 505 0.39 -14.67 22.98
C ILE A 505 1.76 -15.32 23.03
N LEU A 506 2.42 -15.46 21.88
CA LEU A 506 3.74 -16.05 21.75
C LEU A 506 4.78 -15.03 21.27
N ASP A 507 6.03 -15.20 21.69
CA ASP A 507 7.18 -14.50 21.10
C ASP A 507 7.63 -15.11 19.76
N VAL A 508 8.66 -14.53 19.14
CA VAL A 508 9.22 -15.01 17.86
C VAL A 508 9.87 -16.40 17.93
N ASN A 509 10.24 -16.85 19.14
CA ASN A 509 10.82 -18.16 19.37
C ASN A 509 9.74 -19.20 19.73
N GLY A 510 8.46 -18.80 19.78
CA GLY A 510 7.34 -19.65 20.16
C GLY A 510 7.13 -19.78 21.68
N ASN A 511 7.83 -18.99 22.50
CA ASN A 511 7.61 -19.00 23.94
C ASN A 511 6.26 -18.36 24.26
N GLN A 512 5.47 -19.01 25.11
CA GLN A 512 4.20 -18.49 25.59
C GLN A 512 4.42 -17.36 26.61
N LEU A 513 3.88 -16.18 26.30
CA LEU A 513 3.97 -14.98 27.12
C LEU A 513 2.66 -14.66 27.86
N ASP A 514 1.52 -15.02 27.28
CA ASP A 514 0.19 -14.88 27.91
C ASP A 514 -0.77 -15.98 27.43
N ASP A 515 -1.76 -16.31 28.27
CA ASP A 515 -2.74 -17.38 28.05
C ASP A 515 -4.06 -17.06 28.76
N GLN A 516 -5.12 -16.86 27.97
CA GLN A 516 -6.43 -16.45 28.46
C GLN A 516 -7.53 -17.38 27.95
N SER A 517 -8.36 -17.87 28.88
CA SER A 517 -9.62 -18.55 28.52
C SER A 517 -10.71 -17.50 28.29
N ILE A 518 -11.27 -17.49 27.08
CA ILE A 518 -12.31 -16.55 26.63
C ILE A 518 -13.57 -17.28 26.19
N TYR A 519 -14.72 -16.61 26.19
CA TYR A 519 -15.96 -17.14 25.63
C TYR A 519 -16.29 -16.44 24.32
N ILE A 520 -16.47 -17.20 23.24
CA ILE A 520 -16.84 -16.68 21.92
C ILE A 520 -18.27 -17.06 21.58
N THR A 521 -18.99 -16.20 20.87
CA THR A 521 -20.34 -16.46 20.37
C THR A 521 -20.32 -16.77 18.87
N SER A 522 -21.31 -17.49 18.37
CA SER A 522 -21.54 -17.62 16.92
C SER A 522 -21.77 -16.23 16.30
N GLY A 523 -21.03 -15.90 15.24
CA GLY A 523 -20.99 -14.57 14.64
C GLY A 523 -19.70 -13.80 14.96
N LEU A 524 -19.73 -12.48 14.76
CA LEU A 524 -18.57 -11.61 14.95
C LEU A 524 -18.21 -11.45 16.43
N ASN A 525 -16.97 -11.78 16.78
CA ASN A 525 -16.37 -11.57 18.10
C ASN A 525 -15.28 -10.50 18.01
N GLN A 526 -15.21 -9.63 19.01
CA GLN A 526 -14.18 -8.61 19.16
C GLN A 526 -13.59 -8.73 20.56
N ILE A 527 -12.35 -9.21 20.63
CA ILE A 527 -11.66 -9.57 21.87
C ILE A 527 -10.51 -8.57 22.08
N PRO A 528 -10.55 -7.74 23.15
CA PRO A 528 -9.48 -6.80 23.42
C PRO A 528 -8.22 -7.51 23.91
N LEU A 529 -7.06 -7.08 23.43
CA LEU A 529 -5.73 -7.54 23.81
C LEU A 529 -5.00 -6.41 24.56
N ASN A 530 -4.53 -6.72 25.76
CA ASN A 530 -3.69 -5.81 26.54
C ASN A 530 -2.22 -6.20 26.40
N LEU A 531 -1.42 -5.30 25.84
CA LEU A 531 -0.03 -5.55 25.46
C LEU A 531 0.92 -4.61 26.20
N LYS A 532 0.43 -3.83 27.16
CA LYS A 532 1.18 -2.79 27.86
C LYS A 532 2.47 -3.30 28.52
N ASN A 533 2.48 -4.57 28.93
CA ASN A 533 3.59 -5.20 29.65
C ASN A 533 4.57 -5.95 28.73
N LEU A 534 4.33 -5.96 27.42
CA LEU A 534 5.22 -6.59 26.44
C LEU A 534 6.21 -5.55 25.92
N ASN A 535 7.43 -5.96 25.60
CA ASN A 535 8.41 -5.07 24.95
C ASN A 535 8.02 -4.79 23.49
N SER A 536 8.59 -3.78 22.85
CA SER A 536 8.45 -3.61 21.41
C SER A 536 9.06 -4.81 20.67
N GLY A 537 8.36 -5.35 19.68
CA GLY A 537 8.71 -6.60 19.03
C GLY A 537 7.58 -7.24 18.23
N VAL A 538 7.87 -8.40 17.64
CA VAL A 538 6.89 -9.20 16.90
C VAL A 538 6.35 -10.30 17.81
N TYR A 539 5.04 -10.45 17.82
CA TYR A 539 4.31 -11.45 18.60
C TYR A 539 3.36 -12.23 17.70
N PHE A 540 3.00 -13.43 18.13
CA PHE A 540 2.00 -14.26 17.47
C PHE A 540 0.82 -14.48 18.40
N ILE A 541 -0.37 -14.05 17.97
CA ILE A 541 -1.63 -14.27 18.67
C ILE A 541 -2.24 -15.54 18.13
N GLN A 542 -2.43 -16.56 18.97
CA GLN A 542 -3.08 -17.81 18.60
C GLN A 542 -4.43 -17.94 19.30
N LEU A 543 -5.44 -18.42 18.57
CA LEU A 543 -6.73 -18.77 19.14
C LEU A 543 -6.93 -20.28 18.97
N ASN A 544 -7.21 -20.97 20.06
CA ASN A 544 -7.53 -22.40 20.10
C ASN A 544 -8.95 -22.60 20.61
N GLN A 545 -9.68 -23.57 20.07
CA GLN A 545 -11.00 -23.96 20.59
C GLN A 545 -11.08 -25.48 20.55
N ASN A 546 -11.55 -26.11 21.63
CA ASN A 546 -11.64 -27.58 21.75
C ASN A 546 -10.32 -28.31 21.42
N ASN A 547 -9.19 -27.79 21.91
CA ASN A 547 -7.84 -28.29 21.62
C ASN A 547 -7.41 -28.27 20.13
N GLN A 548 -8.11 -27.53 19.27
CA GLN A 548 -7.73 -27.29 17.88
C GLN A 548 -7.34 -25.83 17.65
N LEU A 549 -6.30 -25.60 16.82
CA LEU A 549 -5.87 -24.26 16.43
C LEU A 549 -6.85 -23.63 15.43
N ILE A 550 -7.51 -22.56 15.87
CA ILE A 550 -8.45 -21.70 15.12
C ILE A 550 -7.72 -20.55 14.44
N GLY A 551 -6.40 -20.43 14.58
CA GLY A 551 -5.60 -19.53 13.77
C GLY A 551 -4.57 -18.76 14.53
N THR A 552 -3.68 -18.15 13.75
CA THR A 552 -2.57 -17.35 14.24
C THR A 552 -2.53 -16.05 13.49
N SER A 553 -2.24 -14.95 14.19
CA SER A 553 -2.02 -13.65 13.57
C SER A 553 -0.79 -12.98 14.15
N ARG A 554 0.01 -12.42 13.24
CA ARG A 554 1.23 -11.71 13.58
C ARG A 554 0.85 -10.31 14.07
N LEU A 555 1.33 -9.95 15.25
CA LEU A 555 1.15 -8.64 15.86
C LEU A 555 2.49 -7.93 15.98
N ILE A 556 2.58 -6.69 15.53
CA ILE A 556 3.77 -5.86 15.67
C ILE A 556 3.51 -4.85 16.77
N ARG A 557 4.22 -4.96 17.89
CA ARG A 557 4.16 -3.97 18.97
C ARG A 557 5.34 -3.00 18.84
N PHE A 558 5.09 -1.69 18.87
CA PHE A 558 6.14 -0.66 18.73
C PHE A 558 6.33 0.16 20.00
#